data_AF-A0A2V6E8T8-F1
#
_entry.id   AF-A0A2V6E8T8-F1
#
_cell.length_a   1.000
_cell.length_b   1.000
_cell.length_c   1.000
_cell.angle_alpha   90.00
_cell.angle_beta   90.00
_cell.angle_gamma   90.00
#
_symmetry.space_group_name_H-M   'P 1'
#
loop_
_entity.id
_entity.type
_entity.pdbx_description
1 polymer ?
#
loop_
_entity_poly.entity_id
_entity_poly.type
_entity_poly.pdbx_seq_one_letter_code
_entity_poly.pdbx_strand_id
1 'polypeptide(L)'
;MNTLISDQIIALIAVIEQTGLPALRMAFTLAVIIFLIGGILILRKRHQLFDRDPSVENDLPVVRHNRMEEVLFVWSGLTLVLLSIVYQVWSA
;
A
#
# COMPACT_ATOMS: atom_id res chain seq x y z
N MET A 1 -35.99 -14.16 -17.63
CA MET A 1 -34.84 -14.78 -16.95
C MET A 1 -35.40 -15.90 -16.08
N ASN A 2 -34.81 -17.11 -16.11
CA ASN A 2 -35.32 -18.26 -15.36
C ASN A 2 -35.01 -18.05 -13.86
N THR A 3 -36.04 -17.89 -13.03
CA THR A 3 -35.89 -17.55 -11.60
C THR A 3 -35.05 -18.58 -10.86
N LEU A 4 -35.19 -19.86 -11.20
CA LEU A 4 -34.40 -20.96 -10.63
C LEU A 4 -32.89 -20.81 -10.89
N ILE A 5 -32.52 -20.35 -12.09
CA ILE A 5 -31.11 -20.12 -12.46
C ILE A 5 -30.58 -18.90 -11.72
N SER A 6 -31.38 -17.85 -11.58
CA SER A 6 -31.01 -16.67 -10.81
C SER A 6 -30.78 -16.99 -9.33
N ASP A 7 -31.64 -17.80 -8.71
CA ASP A 7 -31.51 -18.21 -7.31
C ASP A 7 -30.24 -19.05 -7.07
N GLN A 8 -29.93 -19.97 -7.99
CA GLN A 8 -28.70 -20.77 -7.91
C GLN A 8 -27.42 -19.93 -8.03
N ILE A 9 -27.43 -18.92 -8.92
CA ILE A 9 -26.29 -18.01 -9.09
C ILE A 9 -26.11 -17.14 -7.84
N ILE A 10 -27.20 -16.60 -7.27
CA ILE A 10 -27.13 -15.79 -6.04
C ILE A 10 -26.59 -16.61 -4.88
N ALA A 11 -27.05 -17.86 -4.71
CA ALA A 11 -26.54 -18.76 -3.68
C ALA A 11 -25.05 -19.04 -3.84
N LEU A 12 -24.58 -19.29 -5.07
CA LEU A 12 -23.16 -19.50 -5.36
C LEU A 12 -22.32 -18.26 -5.03
N ILE A 13 -22.78 -17.07 -5.42
CA ILE A 13 -22.10 -15.80 -5.12
C ILE A 13 -22.00 -15.60 -3.61
N ALA A 14 -23.08 -15.83 -2.86
CA ALA A 14 -23.09 -15.67 -1.41
C ALA A 14 -22.05 -16.58 -0.71
N VAL A 15 -21.90 -17.83 -1.16
CA VAL A 15 -20.88 -18.76 -0.62
C VAL A 15 -19.46 -18.27 -0.92
N ILE A 16 -19.22 -17.75 -2.12
CA ILE A 16 -17.92 -17.19 -2.50
C ILE A 16 -17.63 -15.92 -1.69
N GLU A 17 -18.59 -15.00 -1.56
CA GLU A 17 -18.41 -13.75 -0.84
C GLU A 17 -18.12 -13.98 0.66
N GLN A 18 -18.79 -14.96 1.28
CA GLN A 18 -18.62 -15.28 2.70
C GLN A 18 -17.17 -15.60 3.07
N THR A 19 -16.40 -16.18 2.14
CA THR A 19 -14.99 -16.56 2.37
C THR A 19 -14.01 -15.66 1.62
N GLY A 20 -14.37 -15.22 0.42
CA GLY A 20 -13.57 -14.38 -0.45
C GLY A 20 -13.37 -12.98 0.10
N LEU A 21 -14.41 -12.38 0.71
CA LEU A 21 -14.29 -11.04 1.28
C LEU A 21 -13.28 -11.01 2.44
N PRO A 22 -13.40 -11.85 3.50
CA PRO A 22 -12.39 -11.90 4.56
C PRO A 22 -10.97 -12.20 4.06
N ALA A 23 -10.83 -13.11 3.09
CA ALA A 23 -9.52 -13.44 2.51
C ALA A 23 -8.91 -12.22 1.82
N LEU A 24 -9.70 -11.45 1.07
CA LEU A 24 -9.24 -10.22 0.41
C LEU A 24 -8.86 -9.14 1.43
N ARG A 25 -9.64 -8.95 2.51
CA ARG A 25 -9.31 -8.02 3.60
C ARG A 25 -7.96 -8.36 4.23
N MET A 26 -7.71 -9.64 4.49
CA MET A 26 -6.45 -10.13 5.05
C MET A 26 -5.27 -9.94 4.08
N ALA A 27 -5.44 -10.32 2.82
CA ALA A 27 -4.40 -10.16 1.79
C ALA A 27 -4.01 -8.69 1.61
N PHE A 28 -5.00 -7.79 1.55
CA PHE A 28 -4.75 -6.34 1.47
C PHE A 28 -4.01 -5.83 2.72
N THR A 29 -4.43 -6.24 3.91
CA THR A 29 -3.76 -5.84 5.17
C THR A 29 -2.30 -6.30 5.20
N LEU A 30 -2.02 -7.53 4.76
CA LEU A 30 -0.65 -8.04 4.65
C LEU A 30 0.19 -7.24 3.64
N ALA A 31 -0.38 -6.90 2.49
CA ALA A 31 0.31 -6.06 1.50
C ALA A 31 0.66 -4.68 2.08
N VAL A 32 -0.26 -4.06 2.84
CA VAL A 32 0.01 -2.79 3.54
C VAL A 32 1.10 -2.94 4.59
N ILE A 33 1.15 -4.03 5.35
CA ILE A 33 2.22 -4.30 6.32
C ILE A 33 3.58 -4.40 5.60
N ILE A 34 3.67 -5.15 4.50
CA ILE A 34 4.89 -5.27 3.71
C ILE A 34 5.33 -3.90 3.17
N PHE A 35 4.39 -3.11 2.68
CA PHE A 35 4.64 -1.73 2.27
C PHE A 35 5.25 -0.94 3.43
N LEU A 36 4.61 -0.87 4.60
CA LEU A 36 5.12 -0.15 5.78
C LEU A 36 6.55 -0.58 6.17
N ILE A 37 6.84 -1.88 6.13
CA ILE A 37 8.19 -2.40 6.37
C ILE A 37 9.18 -1.83 5.34
N GLY A 38 8.81 -1.80 4.06
CA GLY A 38 9.61 -1.15 3.01
C GLY A 38 9.95 0.30 3.33
N GLY A 39 8.99 1.08 3.82
CA GLY A 39 9.20 2.46 4.25
C GLY A 39 10.19 2.59 5.40
N ILE A 40 10.08 1.71 6.41
CA ILE A 40 11.03 1.65 7.52
C ILE A 40 12.44 1.30 7.02
N LEU A 41 12.57 0.38 6.07
CA LEU A 41 13.85 0.01 5.49
C LEU A 41 14.47 1.16 4.70
N ILE A 42 13.69 1.91 3.92
CA ILE A 42 14.14 3.12 3.22
C ILE A 42 14.68 4.15 4.24
N LEU A 43 13.94 4.41 5.33
CA LEU A 43 14.37 5.32 6.39
C LEU A 43 15.66 4.87 7.10
N ARG A 44 15.80 3.56 7.33
CA ARG A 44 17.01 2.97 7.93
C ARG A 44 18.21 3.10 6.98
N LYS A 45 18.01 2.83 5.69
CA LYS A 45 19.03 2.91 4.65
C LYS A 45 19.14 4.28 3.99
N ARG A 46 18.53 5.32 4.57
CA ARG A 46 18.49 6.66 3.96
C ARG A 46 19.87 7.20 3.60
N HIS A 47 20.87 6.94 4.44
CA HIS A 47 22.24 7.39 4.20
C HIS A 47 22.94 6.60 3.09
N GLN A 48 22.45 5.43 2.70
CA GLN A 48 22.97 4.67 1.56
C GLN A 48 22.24 5.04 0.26
N LEU A 49 20.95 5.39 0.38
CA LEU A 49 20.07 5.68 -0.76
C LEU A 49 20.13 7.14 -1.23
N PHE A 50 20.41 8.06 -0.31
CA PHE A 50 20.40 9.51 -0.55
C PHE A 50 21.74 10.17 -0.21
N ASP A 51 22.83 9.40 -0.17
CA ASP A 51 24.16 9.97 0.01
C ASP A 51 24.64 10.71 -1.24
N ARG A 52 25.85 11.27 -1.15
CA ARG A 52 26.52 11.89 -2.27
C ARG A 52 26.69 10.91 -3.43
N ASP A 53 26.24 11.31 -4.62
CA ASP A 53 26.53 10.63 -5.87
C ASP A 53 27.61 11.41 -6.64
N PRO A 54 28.85 10.90 -6.72
CA PRO A 54 29.93 11.58 -7.44
C PRO A 54 29.70 11.66 -8.95
N SER A 55 28.74 10.91 -9.51
CA SER A 55 28.39 10.96 -10.92
C SER A 55 27.45 12.12 -11.29
N VAL A 56 26.93 12.85 -10.28
CA VAL A 56 25.99 13.97 -10.47
C VAL A 56 26.70 15.31 -10.22
N GLU A 57 26.78 16.13 -11.26
CA GLU A 57 27.55 17.39 -11.27
C GLU A 57 27.02 18.45 -10.26
N ASN A 58 25.71 18.44 -9.99
CA ASN A 58 25.01 19.38 -9.09
C ASN A 58 24.52 18.72 -7.78
N ASP A 59 25.27 17.75 -7.26
CA ASP A 59 24.89 17.05 -6.03
C ASP A 59 25.19 17.86 -4.75
N LEU A 60 24.40 18.92 -4.56
CA LEU A 60 24.49 19.81 -3.40
C LEU A 60 23.74 19.21 -2.19
N PRO A 61 24.16 19.50 -0.95
CA PRO A 61 23.46 19.06 0.26
C PRO A 61 21.96 19.35 0.25
N VAL A 62 21.55 20.52 -0.27
CA VAL A 62 20.13 20.91 -0.38
C VAL A 62 19.35 20.03 -1.35
N VAL A 63 19.94 19.65 -2.49
CA VAL A 63 19.28 18.80 -3.50
C VAL A 63 19.06 17.39 -2.95
N ARG A 64 20.03 16.86 -2.20
CA ARG A 64 19.92 15.55 -1.53
C ARG A 64 18.84 15.53 -0.47
N HIS A 65 18.76 16.60 0.32
CA HIS A 65 17.72 16.74 1.33
C HIS A 65 16.32 16.80 0.69
N ASN A 66 16.15 17.64 -0.33
CA ASN A 66 14.87 17.76 -1.05
C ASN A 66 14.42 16.44 -1.67
N ARG A 67 15.35 15.67 -2.26
CA ARG A 67 15.04 14.34 -2.82
C ARG A 67 14.53 13.38 -1.75
N MET A 68 15.18 13.40 -0.57
CA MET A 68 14.73 12.59 0.56
C MET A 68 13.34 13.02 1.02
N GLU A 69 13.09 14.33 1.17
CA GLU A 69 11.80 14.86 1.57
C GLU A 69 10.69 14.52 0.57
N GLU A 70 10.96 14.62 -0.74
CA GLU A 70 10.00 14.28 -1.78
C GLU A 70 9.55 12.81 -1.70
N VAL A 71 10.52 11.89 -1.55
CA VAL A 71 10.21 10.47 -1.36
C VAL A 71 9.42 10.23 -0.09
N LEU A 72 9.81 10.87 1.03
CA LEU A 72 9.08 10.73 2.30
C LEU A 72 7.68 11.33 2.25
N PHE A 73 7.50 12.44 1.52
CA PHE A 73 6.22 13.09 1.35
C PHE A 73 5.26 12.20 0.55
N VAL A 74 5.68 11.70 -0.61
CA VAL A 74 4.87 10.78 -1.42
C VAL A 74 4.57 9.50 -0.64
N TRP A 75 5.58 8.94 0.03
CA TRP A 75 5.43 7.72 0.82
C TRP A 75 4.45 7.90 1.99
N SER A 76 4.56 9.00 2.74
CA SER A 76 3.66 9.30 3.85
C SER A 76 2.23 9.57 3.40
N GLY A 77 2.04 10.29 2.28
CA GLY A 77 0.73 10.48 1.67
C GLY A 77 0.08 9.14 1.28
N LEU A 78 0.83 8.28 0.59
CA LEU A 78 0.35 6.94 0.23
C LEU A 78 0.05 6.08 1.47
N THR A 79 0.88 6.18 2.52
CA THR A 79 0.65 5.48 3.79
C THR A 79 -0.67 5.89 4.42
N LEU A 80 -0.99 7.19 4.48
CA LEU A 80 -2.25 7.67 5.03
C LEU A 80 -3.46 7.17 4.25
N VAL A 81 -3.38 7.19 2.91
CA VAL A 81 -4.44 6.65 2.04
C VAL A 81 -4.67 5.17 2.30
N LEU A 82 -3.59 4.37 2.33
CA LEU A 82 -3.68 2.93 2.58
C LEU A 82 -4.25 2.62 3.95
N LEU A 83 -3.83 3.32 5.00
CA LEU A 83 -4.36 3.14 6.35
C LEU A 83 -5.85 3.51 6.43
N SER A 84 -6.28 4.57 5.73
CA SER A 84 -7.70 4.93 5.62
C SER A 84 -8.51 3.81 4.97
N ILE A 85 -8.00 3.22 3.88
CA ILE A 85 -8.67 2.10 3.21
C ILE A 85 -8.71 0.86 4.12
N VAL A 86 -7.62 0.51 4.79
CA VAL A 86 -7.61 -0.59 5.78
C VAL A 86 -8.69 -0.36 6.82
N TYR A 87 -8.77 0.84 7.39
CA TYR A 87 -9.80 1.17 8.37
C TYR A 87 -11.21 0.98 7.80
N GLN A 88 -11.50 1.57 6.63
CA GLN A 88 -12.81 1.46 5.96
C GLN A 88 -13.20 0.00 5.71
N VAL A 89 -12.26 -0.81 5.21
CA VAL A 89 -12.47 -2.22 4.89
C VAL A 89 -12.77 -3.06 6.12
N TRP A 90 -12.22 -2.72 7.29
CA TRP A 90 -12.49 -3.43 8.54
C TRP A 90 -13.65 -2.85 9.35
N SER A 91 -14.05 -1.60 9.11
CA SER A 91 -15.21 -0.95 9.76
C SER A 91 -16.54 -1.20 9.03
N ALA A 92 -16.50 -1.66 7.78
CA ALA A 92 -17.65 -1.99 6.95
C ALA A 92 -18.11 -3.43 7.15
#